data_AF-A0A7C5EXV4-F1
#
_entry.id   AF-A0A7C5EXV4-F1
#
_cell.length_a   1.000
_cell.length_b   1.000
_cell.length_c   1.000
_cell.angle_alpha   90.00
_cell.angle_beta   90.00
_cell.angle_gamma   90.00
#
_symmetry.space_group_name_H-M   'P 1'
#
loop_
_entity.id
_entity.type
_entity.pdbx_description
1 polymer ?
#
loop_
_entity_poly.entity_id
_entity_poly.type
_entity_poly.pdbx_seq_one_letter_code
_entity_poly.pdbx_strand_id
1 'polypeptide(L)'
;MTSDTTLKQRYLVANFIGLAMVASVFLYAVVVEVMQRLLAPFAGLGVLTPDQARFLKYVLAVLALGHFFLIKLCQKLLSGPSLKHLFQTAILTFALCEAVAIYGLVLFLLTGQVFDFYLFFALSLSYFYLFYPRYATWELVWQGRSEKPTPE
;
A
#
# COMPACT_ATOMS: atom_id res chain seq x y z
N MET A 1 -18.81 24.59 13.91
CA MET A 1 -18.22 23.24 13.86
C MET A 1 -16.71 23.43 13.88
N THR A 2 -16.04 23.13 14.99
CA THR A 2 -14.64 23.52 15.24
C THR A 2 -13.68 22.82 14.28
N SER A 3 -12.59 23.49 13.89
CA SER A 3 -11.57 22.96 12.96
C SER A 3 -11.14 21.52 13.29
N ASP A 4 -11.05 21.19 14.57
CA ASP A 4 -10.55 19.92 15.06
C ASP A 4 -11.51 18.76 14.77
N THR A 5 -12.82 19.03 14.79
CA THR A 5 -13.84 18.02 14.42
C THR A 5 -13.71 17.61 12.96
N THR A 6 -13.38 18.56 12.07
CA THR A 6 -13.21 18.29 10.63
C THR A 6 -11.92 17.52 10.32
N LEU A 7 -10.83 17.77 11.06
CA LEU A 7 -9.58 17.01 10.96
C LEU A 7 -9.80 15.55 11.37
N LYS A 8 -10.39 15.33 12.55
CA LYS A 8 -10.69 13.99 13.07
C LYS A 8 -11.61 13.21 12.14
N GLN A 9 -12.66 13.84 11.62
CA GLN A 9 -13.57 13.20 10.67
C GLN A 9 -12.85 12.74 9.40
N ARG A 10 -12.00 13.59 8.80
CA ARG A 10 -11.22 13.21 7.62
C ARG A 10 -10.20 12.11 7.89
N TYR A 11 -9.55 12.15 9.06
CA TYR A 11 -8.67 11.08 9.48
C TYR A 11 -9.40 9.74 9.60
N LEU A 12 -10.58 9.72 10.23
CA LEU A 12 -11.36 8.49 10.39
C LEU A 12 -11.78 7.90 9.04
N VAL A 13 -12.14 8.74 8.07
CA VAL A 13 -12.41 8.29 6.69
C VAL A 13 -11.15 7.68 6.06
N ALA A 14 -10.00 8.35 6.15
CA ALA A 14 -8.75 7.81 5.63
C ALA A 14 -8.37 6.49 6.31
N ASN A 15 -8.53 6.41 7.63
CA ASN A 15 -8.27 5.20 8.40
C ASN A 15 -9.19 4.05 7.99
N PHE A 16 -10.48 4.31 7.77
CA PHE A 16 -11.41 3.29 7.28
C PHE A 16 -11.01 2.77 5.90
N ILE A 17 -10.63 3.66 4.98
CA ILE A 17 -10.11 3.26 3.66
C ILE A 17 -8.83 2.44 3.80
N GLY A 18 -7.90 2.87 4.65
CA GLY A 18 -6.65 2.14 4.91
C GLY A 18 -6.90 0.72 5.42
N LEU A 19 -7.82 0.55 6.37
CA LEU A 19 -8.23 -0.78 6.85
C LEU A 19 -8.89 -1.62 5.76
N ALA A 20 -9.73 -1.02 4.90
CA ALA A 20 -10.34 -1.71 3.77
C ALA A 20 -9.29 -2.18 2.74
N MET A 21 -8.26 -1.36 2.47
CA MET A 21 -7.15 -1.72 1.58
C MET A 21 -6.21 -2.76 2.20
N VAL A 22 -6.05 -2.77 3.52
CA VAL A 22 -5.37 -3.88 4.20
C VAL A 22 -6.19 -5.17 4.04
N ALA A 23 -7.51 -5.10 4.23
CA ALA A 23 -8.40 -6.25 4.07
C ALA A 23 -8.41 -6.80 2.63
N SER A 24 -8.31 -5.96 1.59
CA SER A 24 -8.19 -6.42 0.20
C SER A 24 -6.89 -7.19 -0.06
N VAL A 25 -5.78 -6.85 0.61
CA VAL A 25 -4.55 -7.66 0.53
C VAL A 25 -4.78 -9.08 1.07
N PHE A 26 -5.55 -9.25 2.14
CA PHE A 26 -5.97 -10.58 2.62
C PHE A 26 -6.93 -11.28 1.65
N LEU A 27 -7.80 -10.53 0.97
CA LEU A 27 -8.65 -11.10 -0.07
C LEU A 27 -7.84 -11.71 -1.22
N TYR A 28 -6.69 -11.12 -1.58
CA TYR A 28 -5.78 -11.73 -2.55
C TYR A 28 -5.25 -13.09 -2.07
N ALA A 29 -4.93 -13.23 -0.78
CA ALA A 29 -4.52 -14.52 -0.22
C ALA A 29 -5.64 -15.56 -0.30
N VAL A 30 -6.89 -15.15 -0.02
CA VAL A 30 -8.06 -16.03 -0.21
C VAL A 30 -8.17 -16.48 -1.66
N VAL A 31 -8.00 -15.58 -2.64
CA VAL A 31 -8.04 -15.92 -4.06
C VAL A 31 -6.96 -16.96 -4.41
N VAL A 32 -5.71 -16.74 -3.95
CA VAL A 32 -4.59 -17.68 -4.18
C VAL A 32 -4.89 -19.06 -3.60
N GLU A 33 -5.38 -19.12 -2.35
CA GLU A 33 -5.73 -20.37 -1.67
C GLU A 33 -6.90 -21.11 -2.36
N VAL A 34 -7.94 -20.37 -2.77
CA VAL A 34 -9.08 -20.95 -3.49
C VAL A 34 -8.64 -21.52 -4.84
N MET A 35 -7.84 -20.77 -5.60
CA MET A 35 -7.31 -21.25 -6.89
C MET A 35 -6.44 -22.49 -6.72
N GLN A 36 -5.54 -22.50 -5.73
CA GLN A 36 -4.70 -23.66 -5.46
C GLN A 36 -5.51 -24.90 -5.09
N ARG A 37 -6.60 -24.76 -4.34
CA ARG A 37 -7.41 -25.91 -3.92
C ARG A 37 -8.33 -26.42 -5.01
N LEU A 38 -8.93 -25.51 -5.80
CA LEU A 38 -9.93 -25.87 -6.81
C LEU A 38 -9.32 -26.22 -8.17
N LEU A 39 -8.13 -25.71 -8.49
CA LEU A 39 -7.46 -25.90 -9.78
C LEU A 39 -6.15 -26.69 -9.66
N ALA A 40 -5.94 -27.44 -8.57
CA ALA A 40 -4.72 -28.21 -8.33
C ALA A 40 -4.47 -29.27 -9.43
N PRO A 41 -3.24 -29.36 -9.99
CA PRO A 41 -2.11 -28.45 -9.79
C PRO A 41 -2.27 -27.16 -10.64
N PHE A 42 -2.31 -26.00 -9.97
CA PHE A 42 -2.35 -24.72 -10.69
C PHE A 42 -0.93 -24.36 -11.17
N ALA A 43 -0.66 -24.59 -12.45
CA ALA A 43 0.64 -24.34 -13.08
C ALA A 43 0.89 -22.86 -13.45
N GLY A 44 -0.07 -21.97 -13.18
CA GLY A 44 -0.09 -20.60 -13.69
C GLY A 44 -0.82 -20.47 -15.03
N LEU A 45 -1.14 -19.24 -15.39
CA LEU A 45 -1.78 -18.83 -16.64
C LEU A 45 -0.76 -18.34 -17.68
N GLY A 46 0.50 -18.16 -17.26
CA GLY A 46 1.57 -17.65 -18.12
C GLY A 46 2.32 -18.77 -18.85
N VAL A 47 2.76 -18.48 -20.07
CA VAL A 47 3.69 -19.34 -20.82
C VAL A 47 5.10 -18.76 -20.67
N LEU A 48 5.63 -18.80 -19.44
CA LEU A 48 6.97 -18.28 -19.13
C LEU A 48 7.96 -19.43 -18.98
N THR A 49 9.16 -19.28 -19.55
CA THR A 49 10.27 -20.17 -19.22
C THR A 49 10.72 -19.93 -17.77
N PRO A 50 11.38 -20.91 -17.12
CA PRO A 50 11.89 -20.72 -15.76
C PRO A 50 12.81 -19.50 -15.59
N ASP A 51 13.61 -19.19 -16.61
CA ASP A 51 14.50 -18.03 -16.59
C ASP A 51 13.74 -16.70 -16.71
N GLN A 52 12.69 -16.65 -17.55
CA GLN A 52 11.81 -15.48 -17.67
C GLN A 52 11.04 -15.23 -16.36
N ALA A 53 10.50 -16.27 -15.75
CA ALA A 53 9.81 -16.18 -14.46
C ALA A 53 10.74 -15.66 -13.36
N ARG A 54 11.98 -16.17 -13.30
CA ARG A 54 13.01 -15.74 -12.34
C ARG A 54 13.43 -14.29 -12.58
N PHE A 55 13.63 -13.89 -13.83
CA PHE A 55 13.95 -12.52 -14.19
C PHE A 55 12.84 -11.56 -13.77
N LEU A 56 11.58 -11.88 -14.12
CA LEU A 56 10.42 -11.07 -13.72
C LEU A 56 10.30 -10.95 -12.20
N LYS A 57 10.49 -12.05 -11.47
CA LYS A 57 10.51 -12.04 -10.00
C LYS A 57 11.54 -11.05 -9.46
N TYR A 58 12.77 -11.05 -9.98
CA TYR A 58 13.81 -10.12 -9.51
C TYR A 58 13.49 -8.67 -9.87
N VAL A 59 12.96 -8.40 -11.06
CA VAL A 59 12.50 -7.06 -11.45
C VAL A 59 11.43 -6.57 -10.47
N LEU A 60 10.39 -7.38 -10.23
CA LEU A 60 9.31 -7.03 -9.30
C LEU A 60 9.83 -6.88 -7.86
N ALA A 61 10.79 -7.70 -7.43
CA ALA A 61 11.39 -7.59 -6.11
C ALA A 61 12.15 -6.27 -5.94
N VAL A 62 12.97 -5.87 -6.92
CA VAL A 62 13.66 -4.58 -6.91
C VAL A 62 12.66 -3.42 -6.91
N LEU A 63 11.60 -3.50 -7.73
CA LEU A 63 10.54 -2.49 -7.74
C LEU A 63 9.81 -2.40 -6.39
N ALA A 64 9.50 -3.54 -5.77
CA ALA A 64 8.89 -3.58 -4.46
C ALA A 64 9.79 -2.96 -3.39
N LEU A 65 11.09 -3.26 -3.37
CA LEU A 65 12.03 -2.59 -2.47
C LEU A 65 12.11 -1.08 -2.74
N GLY A 66 12.05 -0.68 -4.02
CA GLY A 66 11.98 0.71 -4.45
C GLY A 66 10.75 1.47 -3.94
N HIS A 67 9.64 0.76 -3.65
CA HIS A 67 8.43 1.40 -3.10
C HIS A 67 8.69 2.05 -1.75
N PHE A 68 9.61 1.53 -0.93
CA PHE A 68 9.97 2.19 0.33
C PHE A 68 10.43 3.65 0.10
N PHE A 69 11.32 3.86 -0.87
CA PHE A 69 11.81 5.18 -1.22
C PHE A 69 10.75 6.01 -1.93
N LEU A 70 9.97 5.39 -2.81
CA LEU A 70 8.90 6.07 -3.54
C LEU A 70 7.81 6.59 -2.57
N ILE A 71 7.38 5.79 -1.60
CA ILE A 71 6.43 6.20 -0.58
C ILE A 71 6.98 7.40 0.20
N LYS A 72 8.23 7.34 0.67
CA LYS A 72 8.86 8.48 1.37
C LYS A 72 8.94 9.72 0.50
N LEU A 73 9.26 9.57 -0.78
CA LEU A 73 9.33 10.67 -1.74
C LEU A 73 7.95 11.28 -1.96
N CYS A 74 6.93 10.47 -2.22
CA CYS A 74 5.55 10.91 -2.39
C CYS A 74 5.03 11.62 -1.13
N GLN A 75 5.29 11.06 0.05
CA GLN A 75 4.96 11.70 1.33
C GLN A 75 5.64 13.06 1.44
N LYS A 76 6.93 13.17 1.11
CA LYS A 76 7.64 14.47 1.14
C LYS A 76 7.10 15.48 0.13
N LEU A 77 6.82 15.05 -1.10
CA LEU A 77 6.38 15.95 -2.19
C LEU A 77 4.92 16.40 -2.04
N LEU A 78 4.07 15.53 -1.51
CA LEU A 78 2.65 15.81 -1.31
C LEU A 78 2.32 16.29 0.10
N SER A 79 3.31 16.32 1.00
CA SER A 79 3.19 16.96 2.31
C SER A 79 2.92 18.45 2.11
N GLY A 80 1.68 18.83 2.33
CA GLY A 80 1.24 20.22 2.35
C GLY A 80 0.35 20.48 3.56
N PRO A 81 0.24 21.73 4.03
CA PRO A 81 -0.46 22.08 5.26
C PRO A 81 -2.00 22.02 5.13
N SER A 82 -2.53 21.39 4.08
CA SER A 82 -3.98 21.31 3.85
C SER A 82 -4.52 19.92 4.20
N LEU A 83 -5.75 19.86 4.70
CA LEU A 83 -6.45 18.60 4.94
C LEU A 83 -6.57 17.75 3.67
N LYS A 84 -6.60 18.39 2.49
CA LYS A 84 -6.63 17.70 1.21
C LYS A 84 -5.31 16.97 0.94
N HIS A 85 -4.18 17.63 1.22
CA HIS A 85 -2.84 17.06 1.03
C HIS A 85 -2.57 15.89 1.97
N LEU A 86 -2.94 16.01 3.26
CA LEU A 86 -2.83 14.92 4.24
C LEU A 86 -3.64 13.69 3.80
N PHE A 87 -4.89 13.91 3.40
CA PHE A 87 -5.75 12.85 2.91
C PHE A 87 -5.20 12.20 1.64
N GLN A 88 -4.85 12.98 0.62
CA GLN A 88 -4.28 12.46 -0.63
C GLN A 88 -2.99 11.68 -0.40
N THR A 89 -2.12 12.17 0.49
CA THR A 89 -0.87 11.50 0.84
C THR A 89 -1.12 10.15 1.49
N ALA A 90 -2.11 10.04 2.39
CA ALA A 90 -2.47 8.76 3.00
C ALA A 90 -3.02 7.77 1.97
N ILE A 91 -3.96 8.19 1.12
CA ILE A 91 -4.54 7.33 0.09
C ILE A 91 -3.47 6.84 -0.89
N LEU A 92 -2.58 7.73 -1.35
CA LEU A 92 -1.49 7.33 -2.23
C LEU A 92 -0.52 6.37 -1.53
N THR A 93 -0.21 6.61 -0.25
CA THR A 93 0.62 5.70 0.54
C THR A 93 -0.01 4.30 0.59
N PHE A 94 -1.31 4.20 0.87
CA PHE A 94 -2.02 2.91 0.89
C PHE A 94 -1.98 2.21 -0.46
N ALA A 95 -2.22 2.94 -1.55
CA ALA A 95 -2.17 2.38 -2.90
C ALA A 95 -0.77 1.84 -3.26
N LEU A 96 0.30 2.56 -2.87
CA LEU A 96 1.67 2.09 -3.06
C LEU A 96 1.99 0.86 -2.20
N CYS A 97 1.49 0.80 -0.97
CA CYS A 97 1.64 -0.40 -0.14
C CYS A 97 0.93 -1.61 -0.78
N GLU A 98 -0.31 -1.45 -1.24
CA GLU A 98 -1.10 -2.52 -1.87
C GLU A 98 -0.51 -2.97 -3.21
N ALA A 99 0.05 -2.06 -4.00
CA ALA A 99 0.70 -2.38 -5.28
C ALA A 99 1.78 -3.48 -5.15
N VAL A 100 2.50 -3.51 -4.03
CA VAL A 100 3.48 -4.55 -3.74
C VAL A 100 2.83 -5.93 -3.64
N ALA A 101 1.67 -6.06 -2.99
CA ALA A 101 0.93 -7.32 -2.93
C ALA A 101 0.42 -7.74 -4.32
N ILE A 102 0.00 -6.78 -5.14
CA ILE A 102 -0.43 -7.03 -6.52
C ILE A 102 0.72 -7.65 -7.35
N TYR A 103 1.98 -7.25 -7.13
CA TYR A 103 3.12 -7.89 -7.79
C TYR A 103 3.22 -9.38 -7.46
N GLY A 104 3.02 -9.73 -6.19
CA GLY A 104 2.94 -11.13 -5.76
C GLY A 104 1.79 -11.88 -6.41
N LEU A 105 0.62 -11.26 -6.49
CA LEU A 105 -0.58 -11.88 -7.09
C LEU A 105 -0.36 -12.12 -8.58
N VAL A 106 0.19 -11.15 -9.30
CA VAL A 106 0.53 -11.29 -10.73
C VAL A 106 1.57 -12.39 -10.93
N LEU A 107 2.61 -12.44 -10.09
CA LEU A 107 3.64 -13.46 -10.20
C LEU A 107 3.09 -14.87 -9.96
N PHE A 108 2.21 -15.03 -8.96
CA PHE A 108 1.47 -16.28 -8.74
C PHE A 108 0.58 -16.65 -9.92
N LEU A 109 -0.21 -15.71 -10.44
CA LEU A 109 -1.10 -15.97 -11.58
C LEU A 109 -0.31 -16.39 -12.82
N LEU A 110 0.91 -15.87 -13.02
CA LEU A 110 1.74 -16.23 -14.17
C LEU A 110 2.51 -17.54 -13.99
N THR A 111 2.94 -17.88 -12.77
CA THR A 111 3.91 -18.98 -12.52
C THR A 111 3.35 -20.14 -11.70
N GLY A 112 2.19 -19.97 -11.07
CA GLY A 112 1.63 -20.91 -10.10
C GLY A 112 2.36 -20.95 -8.75
N GLN A 113 3.46 -20.20 -8.58
CA GLN A 113 4.31 -20.27 -7.39
C GLN A 113 3.70 -19.50 -6.21
N VAL A 114 3.13 -20.25 -5.26
CA VAL A 114 2.45 -19.70 -4.07
C VAL A 114 3.39 -18.96 -3.14
N PHE A 115 4.61 -19.48 -2.97
CA PHE A 115 5.60 -18.88 -2.09
C PHE A 115 5.95 -17.46 -2.52
N ASP A 116 6.03 -17.23 -3.82
CA ASP A 116 6.33 -15.91 -4.37
C ASP A 116 5.23 -14.89 -4.02
N PHE A 117 3.95 -15.26 -4.10
CA PHE A 117 2.86 -14.40 -3.63
C PHE A 117 3.03 -14.02 -2.16
N TYR A 118 3.27 -15.00 -1.27
CA TYR A 118 3.34 -14.75 0.16
C TYR A 118 4.52 -13.87 0.58
N LEU A 119 5.64 -13.88 -0.17
CA LEU A 119 6.75 -12.95 0.04
C LEU A 119 6.33 -11.49 -0.18
N PHE A 120 5.68 -11.20 -1.31
CA PHE A 120 5.21 -9.85 -1.64
C PHE A 120 4.03 -9.41 -0.76
N PHE A 121 3.14 -10.35 -0.40
CA PHE A 121 2.07 -10.13 0.57
C PHE A 121 2.64 -9.67 1.93
N ALA A 122 3.61 -10.41 2.48
CA ALA A 122 4.23 -10.07 3.76
C ALA A 122 4.95 -8.71 3.70
N LEU A 123 5.63 -8.43 2.58
CA LEU A 123 6.28 -7.13 2.37
C LEU A 123 5.28 -5.97 2.29
N SER A 124 4.18 -6.16 1.57
CA SER A 124 3.09 -5.17 1.48
C SER A 124 2.49 -4.87 2.86
N LEU A 125 2.19 -5.90 3.67
CA LEU A 125 1.71 -5.72 5.04
C LEU A 125 2.74 -5.00 5.92
N SER A 126 4.03 -5.30 5.73
CA SER A 126 5.11 -4.59 6.42
C SER A 126 5.12 -3.10 6.05
N TYR A 127 4.88 -2.75 4.79
CA TYR A 127 4.75 -1.35 4.38
C TYR A 127 3.50 -0.68 4.92
N PHE A 128 2.36 -1.36 4.93
CA PHE A 128 1.17 -0.85 5.61
C PHE A 128 1.49 -0.56 7.09
N TYR A 129 2.16 -1.47 7.79
CA TYR A 129 2.55 -1.26 9.19
C TYR A 129 3.50 -0.07 9.38
N LEU A 130 4.52 0.06 8.53
CA LEU A 130 5.55 1.11 8.65
C LEU A 130 5.04 2.50 8.28
N PHE A 131 4.19 2.60 7.25
CA PHE A 131 3.77 3.88 6.66
C PHE A 131 2.33 4.28 7.01
N TYR A 132 1.63 3.50 7.84
CA TYR A 132 0.26 3.82 8.24
C TYR A 132 0.15 5.21 8.88
N PRO A 133 -0.79 6.06 8.47
CA PRO A 133 -0.95 7.39 9.04
C PRO A 133 -1.46 7.31 10.49
N ARG A 134 -0.75 7.98 11.39
CA ARG A 134 -1.15 8.13 12.79
C ARG A 134 -1.84 9.48 12.99
N TYR A 135 -2.93 9.49 13.76
CA TYR A 135 -3.66 10.73 14.06
C TYR A 135 -2.77 11.81 14.67
N ALA A 136 -1.90 11.43 15.62
CA ALA A 136 -0.96 12.37 16.27
C ALA A 136 -0.07 13.11 15.27
N THR A 137 0.39 12.45 14.19
CA THR A 137 1.20 13.09 13.15
C THR A 137 0.38 14.12 12.37
N TRP A 138 -0.89 13.82 12.09
CA TRP A 138 -1.79 14.74 11.40
C TRP A 138 -2.10 15.97 12.26
N GLU A 139 -2.33 15.75 13.55
CA GLU A 139 -2.58 16.81 14.53
C GLU A 139 -1.37 17.73 14.68
N LEU A 140 -0.15 17.20 14.76
CA LEU A 140 1.08 18.01 14.80
C LEU A 140 1.24 18.88 13.55
N VAL A 141 1.02 18.31 12.37
CA VAL A 141 1.09 19.06 11.10
C VAL A 141 0.00 20.15 11.04
N TRP A 142 -1.17 19.87 11.63
CA TRP A 142 -2.28 20.82 11.69
C TRP A 142 -2.07 21.93 12.72
N GLN A 143 -1.54 21.62 13.91
CA GLN A 143 -1.25 22.59 14.96
C GLN A 143 -0.06 23.50 14.58
N GLY A 144 0.97 22.96 13.93
CA GLY A 144 2.07 23.76 13.37
C GLY A 144 1.62 24.77 12.29
N ARG A 145 0.39 24.64 11.75
CA ARG A 145 -0.26 25.65 10.91
C ARG A 145 -0.92 26.75 11.74
N SER A 146 -1.62 26.43 12.83
CA SER A 146 -2.32 27.43 13.65
C SER A 146 -1.38 28.43 14.32
N GLU A 147 -0.11 28.06 14.54
CA GLU A 147 0.89 28.96 15.13
C GLU A 147 1.58 29.89 14.11
N LYS A 148 1.53 29.60 12.80
CA LYS A 148 2.13 30.50 11.80
C LYS A 148 1.14 31.60 11.40
N PRO A 149 1.42 32.89 11.70
CA PRO A 149 0.55 33.97 11.27
C PRO A 149 0.54 34.03 9.74
N THR A 150 -0.65 34.17 9.17
CA THR A 150 -0.86 34.46 7.75
C THR A 150 -0.04 35.69 7.37
N PRO A 151 0.86 35.61 6.37
CA PRO A 151 1.38 36.81 5.74
C PRO A 151 0.21 37.48 5.02
N GLU A 152 -0.10 38.71 5.43
CA GLU A 152 -1.05 39.62 4.79
C GLU A 152 -0.64 39.97 3.35
#